data_AF-B2AQN1-F1
#
_entry.id   AF-B2AQN1-F1
#
_cell.length_a   1.000
_cell.length_b   1.000
_cell.length_c   1.000
_cell.angle_alpha   90.00
_cell.angle_beta   90.00
_cell.angle_gamma   90.00
#
_symmetry.space_group_name_H-M   'P 1'
#
loop_
_entity.id
_entity.type
_entity.pdbx_description
1 polymer ?
#
loop_
_entity_poly.entity_id
_entity_poly.type
_entity_poly.pdbx_seq_one_letter_code
_entity_poly.pdbx_strand_id
1 'polypeptide(L)'
;MSPVVECISQWKWNWFDQEHPITDFDVFDKASRGVFGSVLLLRLLKGRQLAVVGAVISIVGIVTTPVTQLLIEYPSRLVSLPPGPDTPNATIPAVQNYRSRVGLAGPRSLDITSFVSAGLVHPSGSLISEVVPVCPSGTCEFPEFESLSLCSKVANITDRIRVGQVPFSTSRDWTTWDNTIDKNPLLLNGTLAYNVSFLDEEDEYFVAPVSFTLYSSRLVRSIAFAEDKTLAAAWVAGYKVVWSNAGNVTYTHGNSTSSNPWNWQAFEMVYYACVNRYSVRVDNGTARTVTLSSHDVVGPSDHGVIAINCTTPRLVSGGAQKTQCQQDGRNPNQGVLTLKGSLPTAQGSNFTADVRSLTLLGQAITHDSAGIWAWDGGAVKILVGNVATPTLADAVYGYRTDDFGTVENRLQTWDTEIQRQRLQNVATNLAVSITNG
;
A
#
# COMPACT_ATOMS: atom_id res chain seq x y z
N MET A 1 -28.84 -45.92 -35.04
CA MET A 1 -29.56 -47.18 -34.79
C MET A 1 -28.53 -48.20 -34.33
N SER A 2 -28.63 -48.65 -33.09
CA SER A 2 -27.67 -49.59 -32.50
C SER A 2 -28.24 -50.99 -32.65
N PRO A 3 -27.44 -52.00 -33.09
CA PRO A 3 -27.85 -53.40 -33.20
C PRO A 3 -28.61 -53.92 -31.97
N VAL A 4 -28.24 -53.40 -30.80
CA VAL A 4 -28.83 -53.73 -29.49
C VAL A 4 -30.31 -53.34 -29.41
N VAL A 5 -30.68 -52.20 -29.98
CA VAL A 5 -32.05 -51.67 -29.98
C VAL A 5 -32.94 -52.50 -30.90
N GLU A 6 -32.41 -52.94 -32.04
CA GLU A 6 -33.13 -53.86 -32.93
C GLU A 6 -33.33 -55.24 -32.27
N CYS A 7 -32.35 -55.75 -31.53
CA CYS A 7 -32.50 -57.01 -30.77
C CYS A 7 -33.58 -56.92 -29.68
N ILE A 8 -33.66 -55.81 -28.94
CA ILE A 8 -34.75 -55.58 -27.96
C ILE A 8 -36.11 -55.56 -28.66
N SER A 9 -36.18 -54.93 -29.84
CA SER A 9 -37.40 -54.81 -30.64
C SER A 9 -37.88 -56.17 -31.17
N GLN A 10 -36.96 -57.06 -31.53
CA GLN A 10 -37.28 -58.43 -31.93
C GLN A 10 -37.70 -59.30 -30.75
N TRP A 11 -37.05 -59.13 -29.59
CA TRP A 11 -37.37 -59.91 -28.38
C TRP A 11 -38.79 -59.66 -27.86
N LYS A 12 -39.39 -58.52 -28.21
CA LYS A 12 -40.81 -58.24 -27.99
C LYS A 12 -41.71 -59.35 -28.53
N TRP A 13 -41.43 -59.86 -29.74
CA TRP A 13 -42.25 -60.92 -30.34
C TRP A 13 -42.09 -62.26 -29.62
N ASN A 14 -40.88 -62.57 -29.15
CA ASN A 14 -40.62 -63.76 -28.33
C ASN A 14 -41.30 -63.69 -26.96
N TRP A 15 -41.49 -62.50 -26.40
CA TRP A 15 -42.24 -62.32 -25.14
C TRP A 15 -43.72 -62.68 -25.33
N PHE A 16 -44.32 -62.28 -26.45
CA PHE A 16 -45.74 -62.55 -26.74
C PHE A 16 -46.02 -63.93 -27.36
N ASP A 17 -45.04 -64.84 -27.35
CA ASP A 17 -45.29 -66.26 -27.63
C ASP A 17 -46.17 -66.92 -26.53
N GLN A 18 -46.26 -66.27 -25.36
CA GLN A 18 -47.17 -66.61 -24.27
C GLN A 18 -48.16 -65.46 -24.00
N GLU A 19 -49.27 -65.76 -23.31
CA GLU A 19 -50.27 -64.76 -22.95
C GLU A 19 -49.70 -63.75 -21.93
N HIS A 20 -49.47 -62.52 -22.38
CA HIS A 20 -48.98 -61.41 -21.56
C HIS A 20 -49.85 -60.15 -21.73
N PRO A 21 -49.87 -59.25 -20.73
CA PRO A 21 -50.57 -57.97 -20.84
C PRO A 21 -50.06 -57.12 -22.01
N ILE A 22 -50.97 -56.52 -22.78
CA ILE A 22 -50.61 -55.65 -23.91
C ILE A 22 -49.77 -54.42 -23.49
N THR A 23 -49.86 -54.01 -22.23
CA THR A 23 -49.02 -52.94 -21.65
C THR A 23 -47.53 -53.24 -21.74
N ASP A 24 -47.15 -54.52 -21.72
CA ASP A 24 -45.74 -54.94 -21.83
C ASP A 24 -45.16 -54.59 -23.20
N PHE A 25 -46.01 -54.55 -24.24
CA PHE A 25 -45.63 -54.17 -25.60
C PHE A 25 -45.08 -52.73 -25.65
N ASP A 26 -45.72 -51.81 -24.92
CA ASP A 26 -45.30 -50.41 -24.80
C ASP A 26 -43.99 -50.28 -24.01
N VAL A 27 -43.76 -51.14 -23.00
CA VAL A 27 -42.49 -51.18 -22.25
C VAL A 27 -41.32 -51.57 -23.15
N PHE A 28 -41.49 -52.58 -24.03
CA PHE A 28 -40.47 -52.98 -25.01
C PHE A 28 -40.18 -51.87 -26.03
N ASP A 29 -41.21 -51.19 -26.55
CA ASP A 29 -41.04 -50.07 -27.49
C ASP A 29 -40.31 -48.88 -26.83
N LYS A 30 -40.70 -48.52 -25.59
CA LYS A 30 -40.01 -47.47 -24.81
C LYS A 30 -38.56 -47.84 -24.50
N ALA A 31 -38.26 -49.11 -24.22
CA ALA A 31 -36.91 -49.56 -23.94
C ALA A 31 -35.96 -49.41 -25.12
N SER A 32 -36.46 -49.65 -26.33
CA SER A 32 -35.72 -49.44 -27.57
C SER A 32 -35.35 -47.95 -27.79
N ARG A 33 -36.06 -47.02 -27.16
CA ARG A 33 -35.94 -45.57 -27.41
C ARG A 33 -35.24 -44.78 -26.30
N GLY A 34 -34.87 -45.40 -25.18
CA GLY A 34 -34.16 -44.68 -24.13
C GLY A 34 -33.91 -45.41 -22.83
N VAL A 35 -33.15 -44.76 -21.96
CA VAL A 35 -32.72 -45.26 -20.65
C VAL A 35 -33.93 -45.55 -19.75
N PHE A 36 -34.93 -44.66 -19.71
CA PHE A 36 -36.09 -44.82 -18.84
C PHE A 36 -36.91 -46.06 -19.19
N GLY A 37 -37.17 -46.28 -20.49
CA GLY A 37 -37.82 -47.50 -20.95
C GLY A 37 -36.97 -48.75 -20.69
N SER A 38 -35.64 -48.65 -20.83
CA SER A 38 -34.73 -49.76 -20.54
C SER A 38 -34.78 -50.15 -19.05
N VAL A 39 -34.84 -49.18 -18.13
CA VAL A 39 -35.03 -49.42 -16.69
C VAL A 39 -36.41 -50.05 -16.40
N LEU A 40 -37.46 -49.59 -17.08
CA LEU A 40 -38.80 -50.16 -16.95
C LEU A 40 -38.82 -51.63 -17.41
N LEU A 41 -38.12 -51.95 -18.51
CA LEU A 41 -37.99 -53.31 -19.04
C LEU A 41 -37.19 -54.22 -18.11
N LEU A 42 -36.13 -53.72 -17.46
CA LEU A 42 -35.39 -54.47 -16.43
C LEU A 42 -36.29 -54.87 -15.26
N ARG A 43 -37.18 -53.97 -14.82
CA ARG A 43 -38.17 -54.24 -13.76
C ARG A 43 -39.22 -55.26 -14.21
N LEU A 44 -39.72 -55.14 -15.44
CA LEU A 44 -40.71 -56.05 -16.00
C LEU A 44 -40.19 -57.49 -16.10
N LEU A 45 -39.00 -57.66 -16.67
CA LEU A 45 -38.42 -58.98 -16.95
C LEU A 45 -37.71 -59.60 -15.74
N LYS A 46 -37.63 -58.88 -14.62
CA LYS A 46 -36.96 -59.28 -13.36
C LYS A 46 -35.54 -59.83 -13.57
N GLY A 47 -34.85 -59.38 -14.61
CA GLY A 47 -33.47 -59.80 -14.91
C GLY A 47 -33.30 -61.20 -15.55
N ARG A 48 -34.37 -61.90 -15.96
CA ARG A 48 -34.27 -63.33 -16.34
C ARG A 48 -34.19 -63.61 -17.85
N GLN A 49 -34.44 -62.61 -18.70
CA GLN A 49 -34.59 -62.76 -20.15
C GLN A 49 -33.44 -62.11 -20.94
N LEU A 50 -33.17 -62.57 -22.17
CA LEU A 50 -32.06 -62.03 -22.98
C LEU A 50 -32.21 -60.53 -23.32
N ALA A 51 -33.43 -60.01 -23.41
CA ALA A 51 -33.67 -58.57 -23.58
C ALA A 51 -33.11 -57.70 -22.44
N VAL A 52 -32.88 -58.27 -21.25
CA VAL A 52 -32.24 -57.59 -20.12
C VAL A 52 -30.81 -57.19 -20.48
N VAL A 53 -30.07 -58.05 -21.19
CA VAL A 53 -28.70 -57.76 -21.63
C VAL A 53 -28.68 -56.55 -22.57
N GLY A 54 -29.62 -56.51 -23.52
CA GLY A 54 -29.77 -55.36 -24.42
C GLY A 54 -30.14 -54.06 -23.68
N ALA A 55 -31.04 -54.13 -22.70
CA ALA A 55 -31.41 -52.99 -21.88
C ALA A 55 -30.23 -52.46 -21.05
N VAL A 56 -29.41 -53.34 -20.46
CA VAL A 56 -28.20 -52.95 -19.71
C VAL A 56 -27.18 -52.28 -20.63
N ILE A 57 -26.91 -52.86 -21.80
CA ILE A 57 -25.96 -52.28 -22.77
C ILE A 57 -26.44 -50.90 -23.24
N SER A 58 -27.74 -50.73 -23.48
CA SER A 58 -28.31 -49.43 -23.83
C SER A 58 -28.12 -48.38 -22.73
N ILE A 59 -28.34 -48.76 -21.47
CA ILE A 59 -28.14 -47.86 -20.31
C ILE A 59 -26.66 -47.50 -20.16
N VAL A 60 -25.76 -48.48 -20.15
CA VAL A 60 -24.31 -48.27 -19.98
C VAL A 60 -23.76 -47.43 -21.14
N GLY A 61 -24.15 -47.73 -22.37
CA GLY A 61 -23.72 -46.98 -23.56
C GLY A 61 -24.14 -45.52 -23.50
N ILE A 62 -25.37 -45.22 -23.06
CA ILE A 62 -25.85 -43.84 -22.95
C ILE A 62 -25.17 -43.10 -21.78
N VAL A 63 -24.93 -43.77 -20.65
CA VAL A 63 -24.27 -43.16 -19.47
C VAL A 63 -22.77 -42.95 -19.69
N THR A 64 -22.13 -43.75 -20.54
CA THR A 64 -20.68 -43.64 -20.80
C THR A 64 -20.33 -42.26 -21.36
N THR A 65 -21.13 -41.70 -22.27
CA THR A 65 -20.86 -40.39 -22.88
C THR A 65 -20.78 -39.22 -21.89
N PRO A 66 -21.77 -38.97 -21.01
CA PRO A 66 -21.66 -37.91 -20.02
C PRO A 66 -20.55 -38.20 -18.99
N VAL A 67 -20.32 -39.47 -18.61
CA VAL A 67 -19.23 -39.81 -17.67
C VAL A 67 -17.86 -39.50 -18.28
N THR A 68 -17.63 -39.83 -19.54
CA THR A 68 -16.36 -39.50 -20.20
C THR A 68 -16.21 -38.00 -20.40
N GLN A 69 -17.29 -37.28 -20.69
CA GLN A 69 -17.26 -35.81 -20.80
C GLN A 69 -16.99 -35.12 -19.46
N LEU A 70 -17.55 -35.63 -18.36
CA LEU A 70 -17.34 -35.07 -17.01
C LEU A 70 -15.97 -35.39 -16.41
N LEU A 71 -15.27 -36.41 -16.92
CA LEU A 71 -13.97 -36.83 -16.41
C LEU A 71 -12.80 -36.04 -17.03
N ILE A 72 -13.02 -35.34 -18.14
CA ILE A 72 -11.94 -34.63 -18.83
C ILE A 72 -11.66 -33.31 -18.11
N GLU A 73 -10.56 -33.27 -17.37
CA GLU A 73 -9.97 -32.05 -16.82
C GLU A 73 -8.86 -31.55 -17.75
N TYR A 74 -8.85 -30.24 -18.05
CA TYR A 74 -7.78 -29.57 -18.79
C TYR A 74 -7.00 -28.66 -17.85
N PRO A 75 -5.94 -29.18 -17.16
CA PRO A 75 -5.15 -28.35 -16.27
C PRO A 75 -4.31 -27.34 -17.07
N SER A 76 -4.38 -26.07 -16.69
CA SER A 76 -3.43 -25.07 -17.16
C SER A 76 -2.05 -25.33 -16.54
N ARG A 77 -0.98 -25.14 -17.32
CA ARG A 77 0.40 -25.31 -16.86
C ARG A 77 1.25 -24.13 -17.30
N LEU A 78 2.13 -23.69 -16.41
CA LEU A 78 3.18 -22.73 -16.74
C LEU A 78 4.21 -23.41 -17.63
N VAL A 79 4.52 -22.79 -18.76
CA VAL A 79 5.52 -23.27 -19.73
C VAL A 79 6.46 -22.13 -20.05
N SER A 80 7.76 -22.40 -20.02
CA SER A 80 8.78 -21.45 -20.48
C SER A 80 8.69 -21.30 -21.99
N LEU A 81 8.37 -20.10 -22.47
CA LEU A 81 8.33 -19.80 -23.90
C LEU A 81 9.75 -19.66 -24.44
N PRO A 82 10.10 -20.32 -25.56
CA PRO A 82 11.40 -20.13 -26.20
C PRO A 82 11.54 -18.70 -26.75
N PRO A 83 12.74 -18.10 -26.69
CA PRO A 83 12.96 -16.76 -27.22
C PRO A 83 12.74 -16.74 -28.74
N GLY A 84 11.94 -15.79 -29.21
CA GLY A 84 11.55 -15.64 -30.61
C GLY A 84 10.98 -14.24 -30.89
N PRO A 85 10.87 -13.83 -32.16
CA PRO A 85 10.40 -12.49 -32.52
C PRO A 85 8.94 -12.22 -32.12
N ASP A 86 8.12 -13.28 -32.02
CA ASP A 86 6.69 -13.18 -31.70
C ASP A 86 6.36 -13.61 -30.26
N THR A 87 7.36 -13.95 -29.43
CA THR A 87 7.10 -14.32 -28.02
C THR A 87 7.07 -13.07 -27.15
N PRO A 88 5.93 -12.76 -26.50
CA PRO A 88 5.82 -11.58 -25.65
C PRO A 88 6.65 -11.77 -24.38
N ASN A 89 7.55 -10.83 -24.12
CA ASN A 89 8.43 -10.89 -22.95
C ASN A 89 7.68 -10.44 -21.69
N ALA A 90 7.72 -11.25 -20.64
CA ALA A 90 7.38 -10.81 -19.29
C ALA A 90 8.56 -10.02 -18.71
N THR A 91 8.32 -8.80 -18.25
CA THR A 91 9.38 -7.93 -17.74
C THR A 91 9.02 -7.39 -16.36
N ILE A 92 10.05 -7.16 -15.56
CA ILE A 92 9.94 -6.61 -14.21
C ILE A 92 11.06 -5.59 -14.00
N PRO A 93 10.76 -4.37 -13.51
CA PRO A 93 11.80 -3.38 -13.26
C PRO A 93 12.60 -3.74 -12.01
N ALA A 94 13.92 -3.63 -12.11
CA ALA A 94 14.86 -3.76 -11.00
C ALA A 94 15.96 -2.70 -11.14
N VAL A 95 16.25 -2.00 -10.05
CA VAL A 95 17.23 -0.91 -10.02
C VAL A 95 18.53 -1.43 -9.42
N GLN A 96 19.61 -1.31 -10.19
CA GLN A 96 20.95 -1.67 -9.73
C GLN A 96 21.86 -0.45 -9.53
N ASN A 97 21.64 0.60 -10.32
CA ASN A 97 22.40 1.85 -10.25
C ASN A 97 21.44 3.04 -10.32
N TYR A 98 21.32 3.80 -9.23
CA TYR A 98 20.51 5.01 -9.15
C TYR A 98 21.37 6.25 -9.37
N ARG A 99 21.16 6.92 -10.51
CA ARG A 99 21.85 8.16 -10.86
C ARG A 99 20.90 9.08 -11.63
N SER A 100 20.69 10.28 -11.09
CA SER A 100 19.98 11.35 -11.76
C SER A 100 20.76 11.78 -13.00
N ARG A 101 20.09 11.79 -14.15
CA ARG A 101 20.67 12.27 -15.42
C ARG A 101 20.66 13.80 -15.54
N VAL A 102 20.18 14.53 -14.53
CA VAL A 102 19.98 15.98 -14.61
C VAL A 102 21.25 16.74 -14.20
N GLY A 103 22.11 17.00 -15.17
CA GLY A 103 22.90 18.22 -15.21
C GLY A 103 22.09 19.35 -15.86
N LEU A 104 22.29 20.59 -15.40
CA LEU A 104 21.71 21.85 -15.91
C LEU A 104 20.44 22.34 -15.19
N ALA A 105 20.50 23.62 -14.82
CA ALA A 105 19.42 24.40 -14.24
C ALA A 105 18.18 24.41 -15.16
N GLY A 106 17.06 23.82 -14.70
CA GLY A 106 15.76 23.77 -15.38
C GLY A 106 14.69 23.20 -14.44
N PRO A 107 13.38 23.49 -14.64
CA PRO A 107 12.37 23.36 -13.59
C PRO A 107 12.02 21.89 -13.31
N ARG A 108 12.36 21.46 -12.08
CA ARG A 108 11.85 20.31 -11.31
C ARG A 108 11.87 18.93 -11.98
N SER A 109 12.63 18.02 -11.36
CA SER A 109 12.17 16.80 -10.67
C SER A 109 10.66 16.42 -10.68
N LEU A 110 9.93 16.59 -11.79
CA LEU A 110 8.49 16.35 -11.89
C LEU A 110 8.13 14.90 -11.57
N ASP A 111 8.98 13.95 -11.94
CA ASP A 111 8.79 12.53 -11.66
C ASP A 111 8.81 12.24 -10.16
N ILE A 112 9.87 12.63 -9.43
CA ILE A 112 10.00 12.34 -7.99
C ILE A 112 8.86 12.97 -7.18
N THR A 113 8.50 14.23 -7.45
CA THR A 113 7.39 14.88 -6.75
C THR A 113 6.04 14.20 -7.02
N SER A 114 5.86 13.64 -8.23
CA SER A 114 4.64 12.88 -8.56
C SER A 114 4.55 11.57 -7.78
N PHE A 115 5.66 10.87 -7.59
CA PHE A 115 5.69 9.63 -6.80
C PHE A 115 5.58 9.88 -5.30
N VAL A 116 6.17 10.98 -4.80
CA VAL A 116 5.99 11.43 -3.40
C VAL A 116 4.51 11.71 -3.14
N SER A 117 3.89 12.51 -4.01
CA SER A 117 2.45 12.83 -3.88
C SER A 117 1.57 11.60 -4.04
N ALA A 118 1.84 10.69 -4.98
CA ALA A 118 1.08 9.44 -5.13
C ALA A 118 1.12 8.58 -3.86
N GLY A 119 2.28 8.51 -3.19
CA GLY A 119 2.43 7.78 -1.93
C GLY A 119 1.66 8.43 -0.78
N LEU A 120 1.63 9.76 -0.73
CA LEU A 120 0.89 10.53 0.27
C LEU A 120 -0.62 10.56 0.02
N VAL A 121 -1.08 10.48 -1.23
CA VAL A 121 -2.52 10.40 -1.58
C VAL A 121 -3.11 9.02 -1.28
N HIS A 122 -2.28 7.99 -1.25
CA HIS A 122 -2.77 6.64 -1.05
C HIS A 122 -3.46 6.47 0.33
N PRO A 123 -4.63 5.81 0.40
CA PRO A 123 -5.32 5.63 1.67
C PRO A 123 -4.44 4.98 2.74
N SER A 124 -4.36 5.58 3.92
CA SER A 124 -3.57 5.06 5.05
C SER A 124 -4.11 3.75 5.64
N GLY A 125 -5.28 3.29 5.20
CA GLY A 125 -5.85 1.98 5.55
C GLY A 125 -5.40 0.82 4.67
N SER A 126 -4.65 1.07 3.58
CA SER A 126 -4.18 0.03 2.66
C SER A 126 -2.75 0.30 2.21
N LEU A 127 -2.08 -0.76 1.74
CA LEU A 127 -0.71 -0.70 1.23
C LEU A 127 -0.69 -0.63 -0.31
N ILE A 128 0.23 0.14 -0.86
CA ILE A 128 0.54 0.14 -2.29
C ILE A 128 1.18 -1.20 -2.65
N SER A 129 0.80 -1.76 -3.80
CA SER A 129 1.48 -2.95 -4.32
C SER A 129 2.93 -2.63 -4.68
N GLU A 130 3.86 -3.38 -4.11
CA GLU A 130 5.27 -3.34 -4.49
C GLU A 130 5.44 -3.84 -5.92
N VAL A 131 6.20 -3.11 -6.75
CA VAL A 131 6.67 -3.46 -8.11
C VAL A 131 5.56 -3.98 -9.06
N VAL A 132 5.24 -3.22 -10.10
CA VAL A 132 4.23 -3.65 -11.09
C VAL A 132 4.92 -4.34 -12.29
N PRO A 133 4.85 -5.69 -12.42
CA PRO A 133 5.41 -6.39 -13.57
C PRO A 133 4.54 -6.23 -14.82
N VAL A 134 5.16 -6.36 -15.99
CA VAL A 134 4.47 -6.54 -17.26
C VAL A 134 4.39 -8.03 -17.55
N CYS A 135 3.17 -8.59 -17.51
CA CYS A 135 2.92 -10.01 -17.76
C CYS A 135 1.84 -10.20 -18.85
N PRO A 136 2.25 -10.37 -20.12
CA PRO A 136 1.30 -10.49 -21.24
C PRO A 136 0.43 -11.75 -21.22
N SER A 137 0.91 -12.85 -20.64
CA SER A 137 0.17 -14.12 -20.54
C SER A 137 -0.90 -14.12 -19.45
N GLY A 138 -0.92 -13.12 -18.57
CA GLY A 138 -1.76 -13.10 -17.37
C GLY A 138 -1.34 -14.11 -16.29
N THR A 139 -0.39 -15.01 -16.54
CA THR A 139 0.24 -15.85 -15.52
C THR A 139 1.74 -15.92 -15.75
N CYS A 140 2.52 -15.34 -14.83
CA CYS A 140 3.98 -15.26 -14.93
C CYS A 140 4.62 -15.56 -13.58
N GLU A 141 5.71 -16.33 -13.59
CA GLU A 141 6.57 -16.51 -12.44
C GLU A 141 7.94 -15.89 -12.75
N PHE A 142 8.35 -14.93 -11.92
CA PHE A 142 9.66 -14.31 -12.02
C PHE A 142 10.61 -14.98 -11.04
N PRO A 143 11.88 -15.23 -11.43
CA PRO A 143 12.88 -15.66 -10.48
C PRO A 143 13.06 -14.58 -9.41
N GLU A 144 13.47 -14.99 -8.22
CA GLU A 144 13.78 -14.03 -7.17
C GLU A 144 14.91 -13.10 -7.62
N PHE A 145 14.73 -11.81 -7.35
CA PHE A 145 15.68 -10.77 -7.75
C PHE A 145 15.84 -9.74 -6.64
N GLU A 146 16.92 -8.97 -6.72
CA GLU A 146 17.19 -7.87 -5.80
C GLU A 146 17.12 -6.54 -6.54
N SER A 147 16.59 -5.53 -5.87
CA SER A 147 16.54 -4.16 -6.36
C SER A 147 16.93 -3.19 -5.25
N LEU A 148 17.61 -2.12 -5.63
CA LEU A 148 17.71 -0.91 -4.82
C LEU A 148 16.31 -0.34 -4.61
N SER A 149 16.02 0.02 -3.37
CA SER A 149 14.72 0.51 -2.94
C SER A 149 14.87 1.60 -1.87
N LEU A 150 13.79 2.35 -1.65
CA LEU A 150 13.64 3.19 -0.47
C LEU A 150 12.94 2.39 0.61
N CYS A 151 13.55 2.27 1.79
CA CYS A 151 12.96 1.64 2.95
C CYS A 151 12.54 2.70 3.98
N SER A 152 11.58 2.34 4.83
CA SER A 152 11.13 3.17 5.94
C SER A 152 11.28 2.45 7.29
N LYS A 153 11.60 3.21 8.34
CA LYS A 153 11.50 2.79 9.74
C LYS A 153 10.68 3.83 10.50
N VAL A 154 9.86 3.37 11.43
CA VAL A 154 9.03 4.24 12.28
C VAL A 154 9.27 3.87 13.73
N ALA A 155 9.53 4.86 14.58
CA ALA A 155 9.74 4.66 16.02
C ALA A 155 8.93 5.65 16.84
N ASN A 156 8.53 5.21 18.02
CA ASN A 156 7.91 6.06 19.02
C ASN A 156 9.01 6.85 19.75
N ILE A 157 8.89 8.18 19.76
CA ILE A 157 9.79 9.13 20.43
C ILE A 157 9.03 10.03 21.40
N THR A 158 7.89 9.54 21.93
CA THR A 158 7.04 10.29 22.87
C THR A 158 7.77 10.63 24.17
N ASP A 159 8.72 9.80 24.60
CA ASP A 159 9.60 10.05 25.74
C ASP A 159 10.65 11.16 25.47
N ARG A 160 10.80 11.57 24.20
CA ARG A 160 11.76 12.60 23.75
C ARG A 160 11.14 13.98 23.57
N ILE A 161 9.87 14.17 23.93
CA ILE A 161 9.21 15.47 23.96
C ILE A 161 8.99 15.98 25.39
N ARG A 162 9.12 17.29 25.58
CA ARG A 162 8.69 18.00 26.79
C ARG A 162 7.47 18.84 26.45
N VAL A 163 6.43 18.73 27.28
CA VAL A 163 5.21 19.50 27.13
C VAL A 163 5.08 20.45 28.32
N GLY A 164 5.15 21.75 28.05
CA GLY A 164 4.92 22.82 29.01
C GLY A 164 3.60 23.53 28.76
N GLN A 165 2.95 23.99 29.82
CA GLN A 165 1.76 24.84 29.71
C GLN A 165 2.17 26.32 29.59
N VAL A 166 1.52 27.04 28.69
CA VAL A 166 1.63 28.49 28.52
C VAL A 166 0.28 29.10 28.89
N PRO A 167 0.07 29.44 30.18
CA PRO A 167 -1.18 30.01 30.64
C PRO A 167 -1.37 31.42 30.08
N PHE A 168 -2.63 31.80 29.84
CA PHE A 168 -2.99 33.13 29.34
C PHE A 168 -2.31 33.53 28.02
N SER A 169 -2.07 32.56 27.15
CA SER A 169 -1.44 32.80 25.85
C SER A 169 -2.29 33.70 24.95
N THR A 170 -1.60 34.36 24.02
CA THR A 170 -2.15 35.22 22.97
C THR A 170 -1.71 34.73 21.60
N SER A 171 -2.33 35.22 20.52
CA SER A 171 -1.94 34.86 19.14
C SER A 171 -0.46 35.11 18.83
N ARG A 172 0.20 36.02 19.57
CA ARG A 172 1.63 36.33 19.44
C ARG A 172 2.55 35.26 20.03
N ASP A 173 2.05 34.45 20.96
CA ASP A 173 2.83 33.39 21.60
C ASP A 173 2.88 32.12 20.73
N TRP A 174 2.02 32.03 19.71
CA TRP A 174 1.85 30.82 18.91
C TRP A 174 2.82 30.82 17.73
N THR A 175 3.73 29.85 17.69
CA THR A 175 4.80 29.80 16.67
C THR A 175 4.35 29.22 15.32
N THR A 176 3.15 28.63 15.28
CA THR A 176 2.60 27.96 14.11
C THR A 176 1.36 28.65 13.54
N TRP A 177 0.97 29.83 14.04
CA TRP A 177 -0.27 30.53 13.70
C TRP A 177 -0.02 31.89 13.03
N ASP A 178 -0.89 32.31 12.09
CA ASP A 178 -0.78 33.62 11.42
C ASP A 178 -1.57 34.69 12.20
N ASN A 179 -0.97 35.86 12.33
CA ASN A 179 -1.56 37.12 12.76
C ASN A 179 -2.75 37.54 11.87
N THR A 180 -2.92 37.01 10.66
CA THR A 180 -4.10 37.34 9.82
C THR A 180 -5.44 36.83 10.39
N ILE A 181 -5.41 35.93 11.38
CA ILE A 181 -6.57 35.48 12.17
C ILE A 181 -6.74 36.35 13.45
N ASP A 182 -5.98 37.43 13.61
CA ASP A 182 -6.23 38.49 14.61
C ASP A 182 -7.62 39.16 14.47
N LYS A 183 -8.43 38.75 13.48
CA LYS A 183 -9.80 39.21 13.27
C LYS A 183 -10.87 38.45 14.06
N ASN A 184 -10.53 37.38 14.80
CA ASN A 184 -11.50 36.70 15.65
C ASN A 184 -11.28 37.04 17.14
N PRO A 185 -11.91 38.12 17.66
CA PRO A 185 -11.68 38.64 19.02
C PRO A 185 -12.06 37.67 20.16
N LEU A 186 -12.63 36.50 19.85
CA LEU A 186 -13.00 35.46 20.82
C LEU A 186 -11.87 34.46 21.12
N LEU A 187 -10.79 34.45 20.33
CA LEU A 187 -9.56 33.69 20.61
C LEU A 187 -8.50 34.54 21.36
N LEU A 188 -8.78 35.84 21.53
CA LEU A 188 -7.82 36.81 22.01
C LEU A 188 -7.92 36.95 23.53
N ASN A 189 -6.88 36.41 24.18
CA ASN A 189 -6.48 36.58 25.58
C ASN A 189 -7.08 35.58 26.57
N GLY A 190 -6.20 34.82 27.23
CA GLY A 190 -6.57 33.94 28.34
C GLY A 190 -6.65 32.46 27.99
N THR A 191 -6.30 32.06 26.77
CA THR A 191 -6.34 30.65 26.34
C THR A 191 -5.09 29.90 26.81
N LEU A 192 -5.27 28.64 27.22
CA LEU A 192 -4.18 27.76 27.65
C LEU A 192 -3.47 27.18 26.43
N ALA A 193 -2.27 27.64 26.11
CA ALA A 193 -1.44 27.01 25.09
C ALA A 193 -0.50 25.96 25.68
N TYR A 194 0.04 25.12 24.79
CA TYR A 194 1.09 24.16 25.10
C TYR A 194 2.32 24.46 24.27
N ASN A 195 3.46 24.50 24.95
CA ASN A 195 4.79 24.51 24.34
C ASN A 195 5.30 23.07 24.30
N VAL A 196 5.54 22.55 23.10
CA VAL A 196 6.16 21.25 22.91
C VAL A 196 7.57 21.46 22.37
N SER A 197 8.56 20.99 23.12
CA SER A 197 9.97 21.02 22.72
C SER A 197 10.57 19.61 22.69
N PHE A 198 11.65 19.44 21.95
CA PHE A 198 12.36 18.16 21.84
C PHE A 198 13.59 18.14 22.74
N LEU A 199 13.82 17.03 23.43
CA LEU A 199 14.97 16.86 24.33
C LEU A 199 16.31 16.94 23.60
N ASP A 200 16.35 16.40 22.39
CA ASP A 200 17.58 16.25 21.61
C ASP A 200 17.89 17.47 20.72
N GLU A 201 16.94 18.42 20.63
CA GLU A 201 17.01 19.63 19.80
C GLU A 201 16.29 20.80 20.52
N GLU A 202 16.95 21.40 21.51
CA GLU A 202 16.35 22.42 22.39
C GLU A 202 15.86 23.69 21.68
N ASP A 203 16.47 24.03 20.53
CA ASP A 203 16.06 25.17 19.70
C ASP A 203 14.80 24.90 18.87
N GLU A 204 14.35 23.64 18.78
CA GLU A 204 13.15 23.27 18.06
C GLU A 204 11.98 23.05 19.01
N TYR A 205 11.00 23.94 18.91
CA TYR A 205 9.77 23.87 19.68
C TYR A 205 8.61 24.48 18.90
N PHE A 206 7.39 24.13 19.29
CA PHE A 206 6.21 24.81 18.82
C PHE A 206 5.22 25.14 19.96
N VAL A 207 4.47 26.22 19.78
CA VAL A 207 3.47 26.69 20.77
C VAL A 207 2.11 26.82 20.09
N ALA A 208 1.08 26.20 20.66
CA ALA A 208 -0.29 26.22 20.11
C ALA A 208 -1.39 26.27 21.21
N PRO A 209 -2.52 26.99 20.99
CA PRO A 209 -3.52 27.34 22.01
C PRO A 209 -4.63 26.33 22.33
N VAL A 210 -5.04 25.47 21.40
CA VAL A 210 -6.06 24.41 21.61
C VAL A 210 -6.12 23.53 20.34
N SER A 211 -6.48 22.25 20.52
CA SER A 211 -6.63 21.18 19.50
C SER A 211 -5.67 21.28 18.32
N PHE A 212 -4.39 20.99 18.56
CA PHE A 212 -3.49 20.82 17.44
C PHE A 212 -3.38 19.33 17.04
N THR A 213 -3.66 19.07 15.77
CA THR A 213 -3.62 17.73 15.17
C THR A 213 -2.49 17.68 14.13
N LEU A 214 -1.39 17.05 14.52
CA LEU A 214 -0.20 16.71 13.71
C LEU A 214 0.70 17.85 13.24
N TYR A 215 1.88 17.91 13.84
CA TYR A 215 2.99 18.81 13.53
C TYR A 215 4.04 17.90 12.95
N SER A 216 4.39 18.13 11.68
CA SER A 216 5.48 17.41 11.04
C SER A 216 6.61 18.38 10.75
N SER A 217 7.80 18.04 11.20
CA SER A 217 9.02 18.76 10.86
C SER A 217 10.10 17.81 10.41
N ARG A 218 11.06 18.35 9.67
CA ARG A 218 12.22 17.61 9.18
C ARG A 218 13.04 17.09 10.36
N LEU A 219 13.56 15.89 10.19
CA LEU A 219 14.60 15.33 11.05
C LEU A 219 15.97 15.48 10.37
N VAL A 220 16.96 16.04 11.06
CA VAL A 220 18.33 16.15 10.54
C VAL A 220 19.08 14.83 10.72
N ARG A 221 18.82 14.13 11.81
CA ARG A 221 19.40 12.83 12.20
C ARG A 221 18.37 12.03 12.99
N SER A 222 18.37 10.71 12.85
CA SER A 222 17.49 9.85 13.66
C SER A 222 17.74 10.04 15.16
N ILE A 223 16.66 10.11 15.95
CA ILE A 223 16.71 10.18 17.41
C ILE A 223 16.62 8.74 17.97
N ALA A 224 15.67 7.94 17.50
CA ALA A 224 15.45 6.57 17.98
C ALA A 224 16.49 5.56 17.45
N PHE A 225 17.03 5.80 16.26
CA PHE A 225 18.04 4.95 15.59
C PHE A 225 19.39 5.64 15.48
N ALA A 226 19.74 6.54 16.42
CA ALA A 226 21.00 7.28 16.40
C ALA A 226 22.25 6.37 16.42
N GLU A 227 22.14 5.17 17.01
CA GLU A 227 23.23 4.19 17.09
C GLU A 227 23.37 3.31 15.82
N ASP A 228 22.36 3.31 14.93
CA ASP A 228 22.34 2.53 13.71
C ASP A 228 23.22 3.21 12.63
N LYS A 229 24.50 2.84 12.63
CA LYS A 229 25.49 3.39 11.68
C LYS A 229 25.14 3.08 10.22
N THR A 230 24.50 1.94 9.97
CA THR A 230 24.08 1.54 8.61
C THR A 230 22.93 2.40 8.09
N LEU A 231 21.96 2.71 8.95
CA LEU A 231 20.89 3.65 8.62
C LEU A 231 21.43 5.08 8.44
N ALA A 232 22.36 5.51 9.30
CA ALA A 232 22.99 6.82 9.16
C ALA A 232 23.76 6.96 7.83
N ALA A 233 24.40 5.88 7.38
CA ALA A 233 25.12 5.79 6.12
C ALA A 233 24.21 5.84 4.88
N ALA A 234 23.02 5.22 4.96
CA ALA A 234 22.05 5.17 3.87
C ALA A 234 20.93 6.22 3.97
N TRP A 235 21.06 7.19 4.88
CA TRP A 235 20.03 8.17 5.16
C TRP A 235 19.63 8.98 3.92
N VAL A 236 18.33 9.07 3.66
CA VAL A 236 17.76 9.90 2.57
C VAL A 236 16.97 11.06 3.13
N ALA A 237 16.01 10.79 4.03
CA ALA A 237 15.15 11.80 4.63
C ALA A 237 14.55 11.29 5.95
N GLY A 238 14.01 12.19 6.75
CA GLY A 238 13.24 11.82 7.93
C GLY A 238 12.40 12.97 8.46
N TYR A 239 11.37 12.62 9.23
CA TYR A 239 10.44 13.56 9.85
C TYR A 239 10.13 13.10 11.26
N LYS A 240 9.88 14.07 12.13
CA LYS A 240 9.18 13.84 13.38
C LYS A 240 7.77 14.35 13.26
N VAL A 241 6.86 13.61 13.88
CA VAL A 241 5.44 13.80 13.81
C VAL A 241 4.92 13.84 15.23
N VAL A 242 4.40 14.98 15.66
CA VAL A 242 3.83 15.16 16.99
C VAL A 242 2.35 15.41 16.86
N TRP A 243 1.53 14.66 17.60
CA TRP A 243 0.10 14.91 17.69
C TRP A 243 -0.39 14.82 19.12
N SER A 244 -1.56 15.39 19.35
CA SER A 244 -2.23 15.34 20.64
C SER A 244 -3.63 14.79 20.48
N ASN A 245 -3.96 13.86 21.37
CA ASN A 245 -5.24 13.63 22.02
C ASN A 245 -6.56 14.39 21.80
N ALA A 246 -6.46 15.69 21.50
CA ALA A 246 -7.46 16.72 21.81
C ALA A 246 -8.26 16.46 23.11
N GLY A 247 -7.82 17.07 24.21
CA GLY A 247 -8.68 17.33 25.36
C GLY A 247 -9.56 18.58 25.14
N ASN A 248 -10.34 18.90 26.18
CA ASN A 248 -11.34 19.94 26.29
C ASN A 248 -11.06 21.25 25.50
N VAL A 249 -11.76 21.47 24.39
CA VAL A 249 -11.88 22.81 23.77
C VAL A 249 -13.27 23.32 24.13
N THR A 250 -13.35 24.33 24.98
CA THR A 250 -14.56 25.14 25.11
C THR A 250 -14.71 25.94 23.82
N TYR A 251 -15.62 25.50 22.95
CA TYR A 251 -15.94 26.19 21.70
C TYR A 251 -16.89 27.37 21.97
N THR A 252 -16.93 28.31 21.02
CA THR A 252 -17.89 29.42 20.97
C THR A 252 -19.35 28.98 20.80
N HIS A 253 -19.62 27.71 20.46
CA HIS A 253 -20.98 27.17 20.27
C HIS A 253 -21.26 25.83 20.97
N GLY A 254 -20.35 25.29 21.78
CA GLY A 254 -20.55 24.00 22.42
C GLY A 254 -19.61 23.77 23.60
N ASN A 255 -20.20 23.43 24.75
CA ASN A 255 -19.48 23.11 25.98
C ASN A 255 -19.07 21.61 25.97
N SER A 256 -18.39 21.18 24.91
CA SER A 256 -18.00 19.78 24.71
C SER A 256 -16.70 19.51 25.46
N THR A 257 -16.83 19.19 26.74
CA THR A 257 -15.71 18.78 27.58
C THR A 257 -15.31 17.34 27.28
N SER A 258 -14.16 17.14 26.63
CA SER A 258 -13.48 15.84 26.66
C SER A 258 -13.17 15.50 28.13
N SER A 259 -13.68 14.36 28.59
CA SER A 259 -13.45 13.82 29.94
C SER A 259 -12.07 13.18 30.13
N ASN A 260 -11.26 13.13 29.07
CA ASN A 260 -9.98 12.42 29.06
C ASN A 260 -8.80 13.40 29.24
N PRO A 261 -7.75 13.01 30.00
CA PRO A 261 -6.54 13.80 30.12
C PRO A 261 -5.82 13.89 28.76
N TRP A 262 -5.21 15.05 28.50
CA TRP A 262 -4.42 15.30 27.29
C TRP A 262 -3.22 14.37 27.21
N ASN A 263 -3.07 13.68 26.09
CA ASN A 263 -1.96 12.81 25.77
C ASN A 263 -1.28 13.29 24.50
N TRP A 264 0.03 13.54 24.59
CA TRP A 264 0.88 13.91 23.47
C TRP A 264 1.67 12.70 23.04
N GLN A 265 1.76 12.50 21.73
CA GLN A 265 2.54 11.43 21.15
C GLN A 265 3.44 11.99 20.06
N ALA A 266 4.63 11.41 19.97
CA ALA A 266 5.62 11.78 18.98
C ALA A 266 6.20 10.52 18.35
N PHE A 267 6.32 10.53 17.03
CA PHE A 267 6.92 9.44 16.26
C PHE A 267 7.95 10.02 15.29
N GLU A 268 9.02 9.28 15.07
CA GLU A 268 9.93 9.55 13.97
C GLU A 268 9.68 8.59 12.83
N MET A 269 9.83 9.11 11.61
CA MET A 269 9.81 8.37 10.36
C MET A 269 11.14 8.62 9.67
N VAL A 270 11.83 7.54 9.32
CA VAL A 270 13.13 7.58 8.66
C VAL A 270 13.03 6.86 7.32
N TYR A 271 13.59 7.48 6.29
CA TYR A 271 13.73 6.92 4.95
C TYR A 271 15.22 6.75 4.62
N TYR A 272 15.59 5.56 4.19
CA TYR A 272 16.97 5.19 3.88
C TYR A 272 17.01 4.26 2.66
N ALA A 273 18.13 4.30 1.94
CA ALA A 273 18.36 3.41 0.80
C ALA A 273 18.66 1.98 1.29
N CYS A 274 18.02 0.99 0.70
CA CYS A 274 18.14 -0.43 1.06
C CYS A 274 18.14 -1.31 -0.19
N VAL A 275 18.52 -2.57 -0.04
CA VAL A 275 18.37 -3.59 -1.10
C VAL A 275 17.31 -4.59 -0.68
N ASN A 276 16.20 -4.63 -1.41
CA ASN A 276 15.11 -5.56 -1.17
C ASN A 276 15.21 -6.74 -2.13
N ARG A 277 14.99 -7.94 -1.58
CA ARG A 277 14.83 -9.18 -2.35
C ARG A 277 13.35 -9.44 -2.55
N TYR A 278 12.94 -9.60 -3.81
CA TYR A 278 11.56 -9.74 -4.20
C TYR A 278 11.26 -11.13 -4.76
N SER A 279 10.09 -11.65 -4.41
CA SER A 279 9.43 -12.76 -5.10
C SER A 279 8.16 -12.23 -5.75
N VAL A 280 8.05 -12.35 -7.08
CA VAL A 280 6.92 -11.81 -7.84
C VAL A 280 6.25 -12.90 -8.65
N ARG A 281 4.94 -13.02 -8.45
CA ARG A 281 4.07 -13.91 -9.21
C ARG A 281 2.89 -13.13 -9.73
N VAL A 282 2.46 -13.45 -10.94
CA VAL A 282 1.23 -12.93 -11.53
C VAL A 282 0.32 -14.12 -11.74
N ASP A 283 -0.87 -14.06 -11.14
CA ASP A 283 -1.90 -15.09 -11.25
C ASP A 283 -3.19 -14.46 -11.80
N ASN A 284 -3.67 -14.95 -12.95
CA ASN A 284 -4.88 -14.46 -13.60
C ASN A 284 -4.92 -12.92 -13.76
N GLY A 285 -3.79 -12.32 -14.15
CA GLY A 285 -3.61 -10.88 -14.34
C GLY A 285 -3.36 -10.08 -13.06
N THR A 286 -3.42 -10.71 -11.87
CA THR A 286 -3.17 -10.05 -10.59
C THR A 286 -1.73 -10.30 -10.15
N ALA A 287 -0.94 -9.23 -10.03
CA ALA A 287 0.42 -9.32 -9.51
C ALA A 287 0.43 -9.40 -7.98
N ARG A 288 1.24 -10.30 -7.45
CA ARG A 288 1.57 -10.42 -6.04
C ARG A 288 3.08 -10.36 -5.89
N THR A 289 3.53 -9.27 -5.29
CA THR A 289 4.92 -9.05 -4.91
C THR A 289 5.07 -9.23 -3.41
N VAL A 290 6.11 -9.95 -3.02
CA VAL A 290 6.47 -10.14 -1.61
C VAL A 290 7.94 -9.78 -1.44
N THR A 291 8.23 -8.84 -0.55
CA THR A 291 9.59 -8.62 -0.05
C THR A 291 9.98 -9.77 0.88
N LEU A 292 10.99 -10.55 0.50
CA LEU A 292 11.50 -11.69 1.26
C LEU A 292 12.49 -11.26 2.35
N SER A 293 13.34 -10.30 2.02
CA SER A 293 14.37 -9.76 2.93
C SER A 293 14.79 -8.37 2.49
N SER A 294 15.14 -7.52 3.45
CA SER A 294 15.77 -6.23 3.22
C SER A 294 17.17 -6.25 3.81
N HIS A 295 18.17 -5.87 3.03
CA HIS A 295 19.57 -5.82 3.44
C HIS A 295 20.04 -4.36 3.55
N ASP A 296 20.73 -4.07 4.64
CA ASP A 296 21.36 -2.79 4.93
C ASP A 296 22.77 -2.69 4.31
N VAL A 297 23.34 -1.47 4.32
CA VAL A 297 24.65 -1.10 3.75
C VAL A 297 25.77 -2.06 4.17
N VAL A 298 26.52 -2.60 3.19
CA VAL A 298 27.75 -3.36 3.44
C VAL A 298 28.94 -2.67 2.79
N GLY A 299 29.40 -1.59 3.41
CA GLY A 299 30.62 -0.88 3.01
C GLY A 299 30.93 0.31 3.92
N PRO A 300 32.21 0.72 4.05
CA PRO A 300 32.56 1.94 4.76
C PRO A 300 31.93 3.14 4.04
N SER A 301 30.94 3.74 4.68
CA SER A 301 30.36 5.00 4.25
C SER A 301 31.24 6.15 4.77
N ASP A 302 32.20 6.60 3.97
CA ASP A 302 32.94 7.84 4.24
C ASP A 302 32.10 9.10 4.01
N HIS A 303 30.82 8.93 3.67
CA HIS A 303 29.87 10.02 3.45
C HIS A 303 29.04 10.24 4.72
N GLY A 304 29.21 11.41 5.35
CA GLY A 304 28.38 11.86 6.46
C GLY A 304 26.92 12.08 6.03
N VAL A 305 26.04 12.20 7.01
CA VAL A 305 24.59 12.44 6.84
C VAL A 305 24.33 13.48 5.74
N ILE A 306 23.41 13.15 4.82
CA ILE A 306 22.99 14.08 3.76
C ILE A 306 22.34 15.31 4.41
N ALA A 307 23.13 16.37 4.60
CA ALA A 307 22.68 17.64 5.12
C ALA A 307 21.89 18.37 4.03
N ILE A 308 20.57 18.42 4.20
CA ILE A 308 19.67 19.24 3.38
C ILE A 308 19.26 20.41 4.25
N ASN A 309 19.51 21.63 3.76
CA ASN A 309 19.07 22.83 4.44
C ASN A 309 17.65 23.17 3.96
N CYS A 310 16.64 22.84 4.78
CA CYS A 310 15.26 23.19 4.51
C CYS A 310 14.75 24.18 5.56
N THR A 311 14.08 25.23 5.12
CA THR A 311 13.34 26.11 6.03
C THR A 311 12.08 25.39 6.50
N THR A 312 11.85 25.32 7.81
CA THR A 312 10.60 24.82 8.38
C THR A 312 9.44 25.71 7.96
N PRO A 313 8.26 25.15 7.61
CA PRO A 313 7.09 25.95 7.29
C PRO A 313 6.70 26.80 8.51
N ARG A 314 6.41 28.07 8.28
CA ARG A 314 5.89 29.02 9.29
C ARG A 314 4.69 29.74 8.72
N LEU A 315 3.73 30.07 9.59
CA LEU A 315 2.68 31.02 9.26
C LEU A 315 3.22 32.44 9.45
N VAL A 316 3.04 33.29 8.44
CA VAL A 316 3.55 34.67 8.44
C VAL A 316 2.46 35.61 7.91
N SER A 317 2.45 36.85 8.38
CA SER A 317 1.47 37.85 7.97
C SER A 317 1.51 38.07 6.45
N GLY A 318 0.44 37.64 5.75
CA GLY A 318 0.33 37.73 4.29
C GLY A 318 0.39 36.39 3.54
N GLY A 319 0.49 35.26 4.25
CA GLY A 319 0.36 33.91 3.69
C GLY A 319 1.31 32.87 4.31
N ALA A 320 1.11 31.60 3.98
CA ALA A 320 1.99 30.50 4.42
C ALA A 320 3.40 30.62 3.81
N GLN A 321 4.46 30.62 4.64
CA GLN A 321 5.83 30.44 4.14
C GLN A 321 6.01 28.98 3.76
N LYS A 322 6.17 28.73 2.45
CA LYS A 322 6.44 27.40 1.91
C LYS A 322 7.77 26.87 2.43
N THR A 323 7.84 25.57 2.70
CA THR A 323 9.11 24.85 2.93
C THR A 323 10.04 25.12 1.75
N GLN A 324 11.17 25.79 1.96
CA GLN A 324 12.19 25.98 0.94
C GLN A 324 13.38 25.11 1.28
N CYS A 325 13.59 24.06 0.50
CA CYS A 325 14.76 23.22 0.59
C CYS A 325 15.81 23.73 -0.42
N GLN A 326 16.96 24.14 0.08
CA GLN A 326 18.15 24.42 -0.72
C GLN A 326 19.20 23.33 -0.45
N GLN A 327 20.08 23.10 -1.43
CA GLN A 327 21.25 22.26 -1.19
C GLN A 327 22.18 23.00 -0.24
N ASP A 328 22.64 22.34 0.83
CA ASP A 328 23.69 22.91 1.67
C ASP A 328 25.00 22.97 0.85
N GLY A 329 25.49 24.17 0.57
CA GLY A 329 26.68 24.41 -0.23
C GLY A 329 27.98 23.91 0.40
N ARG A 330 27.94 23.39 1.65
CA ARG A 330 29.11 22.90 2.40
C ARG A 330 29.36 21.39 2.27
N ASN A 331 28.46 20.62 1.67
CA ASN A 331 28.64 19.16 1.54
C ASN A 331 29.26 18.81 0.17
N PRO A 332 30.28 17.93 0.09
CA PRO A 332 30.74 17.43 -1.19
C PRO A 332 29.63 16.55 -1.77
N ASN A 333 28.90 17.07 -2.76
CA ASN A 333 27.93 16.33 -3.58
C ASN A 333 28.61 15.26 -4.47
N GLN A 334 29.66 14.61 -3.97
CA GLN A 334 30.56 13.75 -4.70
C GLN A 334 30.76 12.48 -3.87
N GLY A 335 30.18 11.40 -4.35
CA GLY A 335 30.19 10.13 -3.65
C GLY A 335 29.22 9.14 -4.27
N VAL A 336 29.47 7.86 -4.05
CA VAL A 336 28.59 6.77 -4.48
C VAL A 336 28.34 5.89 -3.28
N LEU A 337 27.09 5.86 -2.82
CA LEU A 337 26.65 4.87 -1.84
C LEU A 337 26.67 3.51 -2.53
N THR A 338 27.36 2.54 -1.92
CA THR A 338 27.41 1.16 -2.42
C THR A 338 26.79 0.22 -1.40
N LEU A 339 25.78 -0.52 -1.82
CA LEU A 339 25.11 -1.57 -1.04
C LEU A 339 25.48 -2.93 -1.64
N LYS A 340 25.56 -3.98 -0.81
CA LYS A 340 25.76 -5.34 -1.33
C LYS A 340 24.46 -6.12 -1.21
N GLY A 341 24.06 -6.73 -2.31
CA GLY A 341 23.03 -7.75 -2.36
C GLY A 341 23.56 -9.13 -1.95
N SER A 342 22.62 -10.02 -1.69
CA SER A 342 22.87 -11.42 -1.32
C SER A 342 22.92 -12.34 -2.55
N LEU A 343 22.34 -11.91 -3.69
CA LEU A 343 22.27 -12.71 -4.91
C LEU A 343 23.34 -12.28 -5.93
N PRO A 344 24.03 -13.24 -6.60
CA PRO A 344 24.89 -12.93 -7.72
C PRO A 344 24.04 -12.53 -8.93
N THR A 345 24.06 -11.26 -9.31
CA THR A 345 23.43 -10.81 -10.57
C THR A 345 24.43 -10.80 -11.72
N ALA A 346 23.94 -10.72 -12.97
CA ALA A 346 24.78 -10.64 -14.18
C ALA A 346 25.73 -9.42 -14.21
N GLN A 347 25.43 -8.37 -13.44
CA GLN A 347 26.26 -7.15 -13.32
C GLN A 347 27.03 -7.08 -11.99
N GLY A 348 27.01 -8.15 -11.18
CA GLY A 348 27.63 -8.23 -9.85
C GLY A 348 26.63 -8.04 -8.70
N SER A 349 27.04 -8.34 -7.47
CA SER A 349 26.17 -8.21 -6.28
C SER A 349 26.13 -6.80 -5.69
N ASN A 350 26.71 -5.80 -6.35
CA ASN A 350 26.79 -4.44 -5.81
C ASN A 350 25.70 -3.56 -6.44
N PHE A 351 25.04 -2.80 -5.58
CA PHE A 351 24.05 -1.79 -5.93
C PHE A 351 24.64 -0.42 -5.62
N THR A 352 24.46 0.55 -6.51
CA THR A 352 25.03 1.88 -6.32
C THR A 352 23.99 3.00 -6.40
N ALA A 353 24.16 4.03 -5.59
CA ALA A 353 23.35 5.24 -5.63
C ALA A 353 24.25 6.46 -5.53
N ASP A 354 24.14 7.36 -6.50
CA ASP A 354 24.85 8.63 -6.50
C ASP A 354 24.34 9.53 -5.36
N VAL A 355 25.25 10.04 -4.52
CA VAL A 355 24.88 10.82 -3.32
C VAL A 355 24.07 12.06 -3.70
N ARG A 356 24.42 12.74 -4.80
CA ARG A 356 23.66 13.91 -5.29
C ARG A 356 22.23 13.54 -5.67
N SER A 357 22.02 12.35 -6.23
CA SER A 357 20.69 11.84 -6.58
C SER A 357 19.85 11.56 -5.33
N LEU A 358 20.45 10.95 -4.30
CA LEU A 358 19.81 10.76 -2.99
C LEU A 358 19.50 12.10 -2.30
N THR A 359 20.38 13.11 -2.42
CA THR A 359 20.12 14.46 -1.90
C THR A 359 18.91 15.10 -2.56
N LEU A 360 18.77 14.99 -3.89
CA LEU A 360 17.61 15.52 -4.61
C LEU A 360 16.32 14.79 -4.21
N LEU A 361 16.40 13.47 -4.02
CA LEU A 361 15.27 12.68 -3.52
C LEU A 361 14.86 13.14 -2.11
N GLY A 362 15.81 13.23 -1.18
CA GLY A 362 15.54 13.70 0.17
C GLY A 362 14.97 15.12 0.22
N GLN A 363 15.37 15.99 -0.72
CA GLN A 363 14.80 17.33 -0.87
C GLN A 363 13.34 17.29 -1.29
N ALA A 364 12.99 16.45 -2.28
CA ALA A 364 11.62 16.31 -2.74
C ALA A 364 10.70 15.74 -1.63
N ILE A 365 11.15 14.67 -0.95
CA ILE A 365 10.42 14.10 0.19
C ILE A 365 10.20 15.18 1.24
N THR A 366 11.23 15.97 1.58
CA THR A 366 11.14 16.99 2.66
C THR A 366 10.29 18.18 2.30
N HIS A 367 10.36 18.62 1.05
CA HIS A 367 9.56 19.72 0.57
C HIS A 367 8.06 19.37 0.56
N ASP A 368 7.70 18.16 0.15
CA ASP A 368 6.30 17.78 -0.08
C ASP A 368 5.63 17.17 1.15
N SER A 369 6.36 16.48 2.03
CA SER A 369 5.77 15.86 3.23
C SER A 369 5.60 16.82 4.41
N ALA A 370 6.41 17.90 4.47
CA ALA A 370 6.39 18.85 5.58
C ALA A 370 5.10 19.70 5.55
N GLY A 371 4.38 19.66 6.67
CA GLY A 371 3.15 20.41 6.83
C GLY A 371 2.73 20.59 8.28
N ILE A 372 1.97 21.66 8.51
CA ILE A 372 1.25 21.93 9.75
C ILE A 372 -0.23 21.81 9.41
N TRP A 373 -0.93 21.01 10.20
CA TRP A 373 -2.38 20.88 10.11
C TRP A 373 -2.99 21.38 11.41
N ALA A 374 -3.89 22.35 11.32
CA ALA A 374 -4.61 22.87 12.47
C ALA A 374 -6.10 22.97 12.20
N TRP A 375 -6.88 22.72 13.24
CA TRP A 375 -8.32 22.83 13.23
C TRP A 375 -8.77 23.78 14.34
N ASP A 376 -9.61 24.74 13.98
CA ASP A 376 -10.09 25.80 14.87
C ASP A 376 -11.40 25.47 15.59
N GLY A 377 -11.92 24.25 15.44
CA GLY A 377 -13.22 23.89 15.99
C GLY A 377 -14.43 24.30 15.15
N GLY A 378 -14.21 24.96 14.03
CA GLY A 378 -15.24 25.45 13.11
C GLY A 378 -15.00 24.98 11.67
N ALA A 379 -15.31 25.85 10.71
CA ALA A 379 -15.20 25.57 9.28
C ALA A 379 -13.78 25.78 8.71
N VAL A 380 -12.83 26.28 9.51
CA VAL A 380 -11.51 26.68 8.99
C VAL A 380 -10.50 25.56 9.21
N LYS A 381 -10.16 24.87 8.11
CA LYS A 381 -9.02 23.96 8.04
C LYS A 381 -7.77 24.75 7.69
N ILE A 382 -6.80 24.85 8.59
CA ILE A 382 -5.54 25.54 8.30
C ILE A 382 -4.48 24.48 7.99
N LEU A 383 -4.18 24.37 6.70
CA LEU A 383 -3.08 23.58 6.16
C LEU A 383 -1.96 24.53 5.74
N VAL A 384 -0.80 24.39 6.36
CA VAL A 384 0.41 25.17 6.07
C VAL A 384 1.45 24.22 5.52
N GLY A 385 1.67 24.29 4.21
CA GLY A 385 2.55 23.39 3.47
C GLY A 385 2.55 23.75 1.99
N ASN A 386 3.08 22.89 1.12
CA ASN A 386 2.98 23.09 -0.32
C ASN A 386 1.51 22.94 -0.77
N VAL A 387 0.82 24.05 -1.00
CA VAL A 387 -0.63 24.09 -1.33
C VAL A 387 -0.99 23.28 -2.59
N ALA A 388 -0.01 22.89 -3.40
CA ALA A 388 -0.19 22.10 -4.62
C ALA A 388 -0.01 20.58 -4.41
N THR A 389 0.49 20.11 -3.27
CA THR A 389 0.77 18.68 -2.99
C THR A 389 0.26 18.27 -1.60
N PRO A 390 -0.21 17.03 -1.43
CA PRO A 390 -0.62 16.54 -0.12
C PRO A 390 0.59 16.41 0.81
N THR A 391 0.37 16.69 2.09
CA THR A 391 1.37 16.58 3.17
C THR A 391 1.19 15.28 3.95
N LEU A 392 2.13 14.97 4.85
CA LEU A 392 1.99 13.82 5.76
C LEU A 392 0.71 13.93 6.63
N ALA A 393 0.31 15.16 6.96
CA ALA A 393 -0.91 15.41 7.71
C ALA A 393 -2.17 15.01 6.93
N ASP A 394 -2.21 15.33 5.63
CA ASP A 394 -3.34 15.01 4.76
C ASP A 394 -3.53 13.49 4.63
N ALA A 395 -2.44 12.73 4.55
CA ALA A 395 -2.47 11.27 4.42
C ALA A 395 -3.08 10.56 5.66
N VAL A 396 -2.95 11.17 6.85
CA VAL A 396 -3.38 10.58 8.13
C VAL A 396 -4.77 11.08 8.56
N TYR A 397 -5.02 12.38 8.42
CA TYR A 397 -6.23 13.04 8.93
C TYR A 397 -7.28 13.35 7.87
N GLY A 398 -6.90 13.22 6.59
CA GLY A 398 -7.76 13.48 5.46
C GLY A 398 -7.39 14.74 4.70
N TYR A 399 -7.77 14.73 3.44
CA TYR A 399 -7.41 15.78 2.50
C TYR A 399 -8.26 17.03 2.75
N ARG A 400 -7.75 18.17 2.30
CA ARG A 400 -8.50 19.43 2.28
C ARG A 400 -9.91 19.27 1.68
N THR A 401 -10.05 18.38 0.69
CA THR A 401 -11.30 18.07 -0.03
C THR A 401 -12.29 17.19 0.73
N ASP A 402 -11.87 16.52 1.80
CA ASP A 402 -12.74 15.60 2.56
C ASP A 402 -13.84 16.39 3.30
N ASP A 403 -15.07 15.86 3.30
CA ASP A 403 -16.18 16.47 4.04
C ASP A 403 -15.92 16.48 5.56
N PHE A 404 -16.54 17.44 6.25
CA PHE A 404 -16.37 17.67 7.68
C PHE A 404 -16.62 16.40 8.50
N GLY A 405 -17.72 15.68 8.26
CA GLY A 405 -18.05 14.47 9.02
C GLY A 405 -17.05 13.33 8.82
N THR A 406 -16.34 13.31 7.68
CA THR A 406 -15.29 12.31 7.41
C THR A 406 -14.04 12.60 8.21
N VAL A 407 -13.63 13.88 8.26
CA VAL A 407 -12.48 14.32 9.04
C VAL A 407 -12.77 14.16 10.53
N GLU A 408 -13.96 14.57 10.99
CA GLU A 408 -14.37 14.45 12.40
C GLU A 408 -14.40 12.99 12.87
N ASN A 409 -14.95 12.06 12.09
CA ASN A 409 -14.91 10.62 12.45
C ASN A 409 -13.47 10.07 12.52
N ARG A 410 -12.57 10.55 11.67
CA ARG A 410 -11.14 10.17 11.73
C ARG A 410 -10.41 10.76 12.94
N LEU A 411 -10.86 11.93 13.41
CA LEU A 411 -10.37 12.58 14.63
C LEU A 411 -10.93 11.89 15.88
N GLN A 412 -12.23 11.68 15.95
CA GLN A 412 -12.93 11.10 17.11
C GLN A 412 -12.53 9.63 17.40
N THR A 413 -11.95 8.93 16.43
CA THR A 413 -11.41 7.56 16.59
C THR A 413 -10.03 7.55 17.28
N TRP A 414 -9.87 8.29 18.39
CA TRP A 414 -8.66 8.59 19.18
C TRP A 414 -7.89 7.37 19.77
N ASP A 415 -7.95 6.21 19.14
CA ASP A 415 -7.08 5.08 19.43
C ASP A 415 -5.67 5.36 18.89
N THR A 416 -4.73 5.50 19.83
CA THR A 416 -3.31 5.74 19.55
C THR A 416 -2.67 4.64 18.70
N GLU A 417 -3.18 3.40 18.78
CA GLU A 417 -2.69 2.29 17.97
C GLU A 417 -3.10 2.44 16.51
N ILE A 418 -4.33 2.87 16.27
CA ILE A 418 -4.85 3.09 14.91
C ILE A 418 -4.06 4.20 14.22
N GLN A 419 -3.77 5.30 14.92
CA GLN A 419 -2.97 6.39 14.35
C GLN A 419 -1.52 5.97 14.09
N ARG A 420 -0.93 5.18 14.98
CA ARG A 420 0.40 4.58 14.76
C ARG A 420 0.41 3.71 13.51
N GLN A 421 -0.56 2.82 13.36
CA GLN A 421 -0.64 1.94 12.19
C GLN A 421 -0.82 2.74 10.89
N ARG A 422 -1.64 3.80 10.91
CA ARG A 422 -1.80 4.71 9.76
C ARG A 422 -0.48 5.38 9.39
N LEU A 423 0.25 5.90 10.37
CA LEU A 423 1.56 6.52 10.17
C LEU A 423 2.58 5.52 9.58
N GLN A 424 2.59 4.29 10.07
CA GLN A 424 3.40 3.21 9.50
C GLN A 424 3.01 2.94 8.04
N ASN A 425 1.71 2.81 7.74
CA ASN A 425 1.24 2.58 6.38
C ASN A 425 1.58 3.74 5.43
N VAL A 426 1.45 5.00 5.88
CA VAL A 426 1.85 6.18 5.09
C VAL A 426 3.35 6.17 4.83
N ALA A 427 4.17 5.84 5.84
CA ALA A 427 5.61 5.74 5.67
C ALA A 427 5.99 4.65 4.65
N THR A 428 5.37 3.48 4.72
CA THR A 428 5.57 2.38 3.76
C THR A 428 5.07 2.76 2.36
N ASN A 429 3.87 3.33 2.23
CA ASN A 429 3.31 3.73 0.94
C ASN A 429 4.17 4.76 0.22
N LEU A 430 4.68 5.76 0.96
CA LEU A 430 5.60 6.73 0.39
C LEU A 430 6.87 6.06 -0.15
N ALA A 431 7.46 5.15 0.63
CA ALA A 431 8.68 4.44 0.26
C ALA A 431 8.49 3.53 -0.97
N VAL A 432 7.38 2.80 -1.01
CA VAL A 432 7.02 1.91 -2.13
C VAL A 432 6.67 2.71 -3.38
N SER A 433 5.91 3.81 -3.25
CA SER A 433 5.55 4.68 -4.38
C SER A 433 6.80 5.26 -5.06
N ILE A 434 7.77 5.71 -4.29
CA ILE A 434 9.06 6.20 -4.80
C ILE A 434 9.88 5.06 -5.42
N THR A 435 9.85 3.86 -4.83
CA THR A 435 10.58 2.71 -5.37
C THR A 435 10.01 2.22 -6.70
N ASN A 436 8.70 2.34 -6.89
CA ASN A 436 8.00 1.95 -8.11
C ASN A 436 8.20 2.94 -9.27
N GLY A 437 8.57 4.19 -8.98
CA GLY A 437 8.75 5.27 -9.94
C GLY A 437 10.19 5.45 -10.38
#